data_AF-A0A820CD78-F1
#
_entry.id   AF-A0A820CD78-F1
#
_cell.length_a   1.000
_cell.length_b   1.000
_cell.length_c   1.000
_cell.angle_alpha   90.00
_cell.angle_beta   90.00
_cell.angle_gamma   90.00
#
_symmetry.space_group_name_H-M   'P 1'
#
loop_
_entity.id
_entity.type
_entity.pdbx_description
1 polymer ?
#
loop_
_entity_poly.entity_id
_entity_poly.type
_entity_poly.pdbx_seq_one_letter_code
_entity_poly.pdbx_strand_id
1 'polypeptide(L)'
;MKQFNCKNTSSTVIQFSEQFNKVGGNKCILPKCTRQQKERQASLFSLYVPQWSGCYDDYYLLAFDNYDTSTYTLIDVGSNKAYAVATWFAFFLPELNITQANLDTYLQSTKKLKITCGSCDDCEDEPLTRKNTKYQVTLNVHAFEPQPDTVVLLDGVKKWMNISDRSKSTLNIYGMAVSNYDGKVLFKKCNPGNEVCSLDVSHTSIDEKVEVDVVTLDHFADEYNLS
;
A
#
# COMPACT_ATOMS: atom_id res chain seq x y z
N MET A 1 26.92 -33.75 6.30
CA MET A 1 26.06 -33.30 7.42
C MET A 1 26.28 -31.81 7.60
N LYS A 2 25.34 -30.89 7.48
CA LYS A 2 23.86 -30.94 7.54
C LYS A 2 23.26 -30.17 6.35
N GLN A 3 22.25 -30.76 5.71
CA GLN A 3 21.30 -30.03 4.86
C GLN A 3 20.49 -29.10 5.76
N PHE A 4 20.40 -27.81 5.41
CA PHE A 4 19.39 -26.93 5.95
C PHE A 4 18.21 -26.90 4.98
N ASN A 5 17.18 -27.65 5.35
CA ASN A 5 15.88 -27.68 4.71
C ASN A 5 15.12 -26.43 5.18
N CYS A 6 15.16 -25.34 4.41
CA CYS A 6 14.24 -24.23 4.62
C CYS A 6 12.87 -24.62 4.06
N LYS A 7 11.99 -25.08 4.95
CA LYS A 7 10.58 -25.30 4.63
C LYS A 7 9.93 -23.97 4.26
N ASN A 8 9.16 -24.01 3.18
CA ASN A 8 8.19 -23.02 2.70
C ASN A 8 7.59 -22.13 3.80
N THR A 9 7.90 -20.83 3.75
CA THR A 9 7.00 -19.76 4.21
C THR A 9 6.77 -18.83 3.03
N SER A 10 5.56 -18.86 2.51
CA SER A 10 5.13 -18.17 1.29
C SER A 10 4.56 -16.80 1.67
N SER A 11 5.44 -15.83 1.87
CA SER A 11 5.09 -14.42 2.08
C SER A 11 5.79 -13.59 1.01
N THR A 12 5.01 -13.04 0.07
CA THR A 12 5.51 -12.08 -0.92
C THR A 12 5.23 -10.68 -0.39
N VAL A 13 6.29 -9.92 -0.12
CA VAL A 13 6.22 -8.47 0.19
C VAL A 13 6.31 -7.72 -1.13
N ILE A 14 5.30 -6.93 -1.46
CA ILE A 14 5.31 -6.04 -2.63
C ILE A 14 5.16 -4.61 -2.16
N GLN A 15 6.11 -3.79 -2.59
CA GLN A 15 6.29 -2.40 -2.24
C GLN A 15 5.99 -1.56 -3.48
N PHE A 16 5.03 -0.64 -3.37
CA PHE A 16 4.87 0.47 -4.29
C PHE A 16 5.35 1.74 -3.57
N SER A 17 6.32 2.45 -4.14
CA SER A 17 6.66 3.80 -3.67
C SER A 17 7.09 4.66 -4.84
N GLU A 18 6.46 5.82 -4.98
CA GLU A 18 6.70 6.79 -6.05
C GLU A 18 8.03 7.56 -5.97
N GLN A 19 8.93 7.31 -5.01
CA GLN A 19 10.19 8.06 -4.96
C GLN A 19 11.29 7.27 -4.29
N PHE A 20 12.28 6.72 -5.02
CA PHE A 20 13.67 6.62 -4.51
C PHE A 20 14.72 6.53 -5.62
N ASN A 21 15.67 7.47 -5.57
CA ASN A 21 16.97 7.41 -6.23
C ASN A 21 18.01 6.74 -5.31
N LYS A 22 18.76 5.78 -5.88
CA LYS A 22 20.10 5.26 -5.56
C LYS A 22 20.68 5.25 -4.11
N VAL A 23 20.84 4.01 -3.62
CA VAL A 23 22.03 3.32 -3.03
C VAL A 23 22.69 3.82 -1.72
N GLY A 24 22.80 2.90 -0.74
CA GLY A 24 24.03 2.72 0.06
C GLY A 24 23.84 2.25 1.51
N GLY A 25 23.97 0.95 1.78
CA GLY A 25 24.05 0.45 3.17
C GLY A 25 24.13 -1.07 3.29
N ASN A 26 25.29 -1.59 3.69
CA ASN A 26 25.49 -3.00 4.01
C ASN A 26 24.95 -3.32 5.42
N LYS A 27 23.85 -4.07 5.52
CA LYS A 27 23.57 -5.02 6.61
C LYS A 27 22.47 -6.02 6.18
N CYS A 28 22.60 -7.26 6.63
CA CYS A 28 21.77 -8.42 6.24
C CYS A 28 20.62 -8.65 7.22
N ILE A 29 19.36 -8.59 6.76
CA ILE A 29 18.17 -9.10 7.47
C ILE A 29 17.17 -9.67 6.43
N LEU A 30 16.48 -10.76 6.82
CA LEU A 30 15.54 -11.65 6.09
C LEU A 30 16.16 -12.57 5.02
N PRO A 31 15.51 -13.69 4.57
CA PRO A 31 15.91 -14.32 3.32
C PRO A 31 15.63 -13.28 2.23
N LYS A 32 16.57 -12.33 2.07
CA LYS A 32 16.53 -11.27 1.09
C LYS A 32 16.15 -11.99 -0.20
N CYS A 33 15.03 -11.59 -0.79
CA CYS A 33 14.74 -11.94 -2.17
C CYS A 33 16.08 -11.89 -2.90
N THR A 34 16.51 -13.04 -3.43
CA THR A 34 17.80 -13.12 -4.11
C THR A 34 17.81 -12.03 -5.16
N ARG A 35 19.00 -11.55 -5.54
CA ARG A 35 19.10 -10.58 -6.63
C ARG A 35 18.26 -11.01 -7.84
N GLN A 36 18.26 -12.31 -8.14
CA GLN A 36 17.44 -12.92 -9.18
C GLN A 36 15.93 -12.85 -8.92
N GLN A 37 15.45 -13.04 -7.69
CA GLN A 37 14.04 -12.85 -7.34
C GLN A 37 13.61 -11.39 -7.47
N LYS A 38 14.46 -10.44 -7.04
CA LYS A 38 14.20 -9.00 -7.20
C LYS A 38 14.18 -8.59 -8.67
N GLU A 39 15.16 -9.04 -9.46
CA GLU A 39 15.23 -8.78 -10.89
C GLU A 39 14.06 -9.43 -11.64
N ARG A 40 13.63 -10.63 -11.24
CA ARG A 40 12.44 -11.30 -11.79
C ARG A 40 11.16 -10.54 -11.46
N GLN A 41 10.97 -10.10 -10.22
CA GLN A 41 9.84 -9.27 -9.83
C GLN A 41 9.85 -7.97 -10.63
N ALA A 42 10.95 -7.22 -10.62
CA ALA A 42 11.08 -5.98 -11.38
C ALA A 42 10.81 -6.16 -12.88
N SER A 43 11.29 -7.25 -13.47
CA SER A 43 11.05 -7.59 -14.88
C SER A 43 9.57 -7.89 -15.14
N LEU A 44 8.91 -8.68 -14.29
CA LEU A 44 7.47 -8.94 -14.40
C LEU A 44 6.67 -7.65 -14.29
N PHE A 45 6.95 -6.80 -13.30
CA PHE A 45 6.27 -5.52 -13.12
C PHE A 45 6.51 -4.55 -14.29
N SER A 46 7.72 -4.51 -14.86
CA SER A 46 8.02 -3.66 -16.01
C SER A 46 7.23 -4.01 -17.29
N LEU A 47 6.71 -5.23 -17.38
CA LEU A 47 5.83 -5.64 -18.48
C LEU A 47 4.42 -5.06 -18.35
N TYR A 48 3.98 -4.77 -17.12
CA TYR A 48 2.63 -4.30 -16.81
C TYR A 48 2.58 -2.80 -16.46
N VAL A 49 3.72 -2.18 -16.16
CA VAL A 49 3.83 -0.75 -15.85
C VAL A 49 4.77 -0.09 -16.87
N PRO A 50 4.28 0.23 -18.09
CA PRO A 50 5.14 0.66 -19.19
C PRO A 50 5.68 2.09 -19.03
N GLN A 51 5.07 2.95 -18.20
CA GLN A 51 5.50 4.32 -17.94
C GLN A 51 5.15 4.76 -16.51
N TRP A 52 5.93 5.70 -15.97
CA TRP A 52 5.63 6.39 -14.72
C TRP A 52 4.40 7.29 -14.91
N SER A 53 3.35 7.04 -14.14
CA SER A 53 2.13 7.83 -14.07
C SER A 53 1.77 8.01 -12.61
N GLY A 54 1.30 9.21 -12.22
CA GLY A 54 0.74 9.46 -10.89
C GLY A 54 -0.62 8.76 -10.67
N CYS A 55 -1.19 8.20 -11.74
CA CYS A 55 -2.33 7.30 -11.72
C CYS A 55 -1.81 5.88 -11.99
N TYR A 56 -1.91 5.01 -10.99
CA TYR A 56 -1.41 3.64 -11.12
C TYR A 56 -2.37 2.81 -11.97
N ASP A 57 -1.81 1.85 -12.72
CA ASP A 57 -2.59 0.91 -13.54
C ASP A 57 -2.65 -0.44 -12.83
N ASP A 58 -3.86 -0.94 -12.56
CA ASP A 58 -4.08 -2.19 -11.82
C ASP A 58 -3.65 -3.46 -12.55
N TYR A 59 -3.28 -3.41 -13.84
CA TYR A 59 -2.86 -4.60 -14.58
C TYR A 59 -1.65 -5.33 -13.95
N TYR A 60 -0.85 -4.67 -13.10
CA TYR A 60 0.19 -5.35 -12.34
C TYR A 60 -0.37 -6.45 -11.42
N LEU A 61 -1.63 -6.36 -10.99
CA LEU A 61 -2.27 -7.38 -10.15
C LEU A 61 -2.39 -8.72 -10.88
N LEU A 62 -2.47 -8.72 -12.21
CA LEU A 62 -2.45 -9.95 -13.00
C LEU A 62 -1.12 -10.70 -12.90
N ALA A 63 -0.01 -10.01 -12.58
CA ALA A 63 1.26 -10.67 -12.34
C ALA A 63 1.19 -11.62 -11.13
N PHE A 64 0.28 -11.37 -10.17
CA PHE A 64 0.11 -12.18 -8.97
C PHE A 64 -0.46 -13.58 -9.23
N ASP A 65 -1.13 -13.80 -10.36
CA ASP A 65 -1.61 -15.13 -10.77
C ASP A 65 -0.45 -16.12 -11.00
N ASN A 66 0.76 -15.62 -11.22
CA ASN A 66 1.96 -16.43 -11.41
C ASN A 66 2.63 -16.86 -10.09
N TYR A 67 2.13 -16.41 -8.94
CA TYR A 67 2.70 -16.76 -7.64
C TYR A 67 1.83 -17.80 -6.92
N ASP A 68 2.46 -18.90 -6.53
CA ASP A 68 1.83 -20.00 -5.79
C ASP A 68 1.87 -19.72 -4.28
N THR A 69 1.24 -18.63 -3.84
CA THR A 69 1.14 -18.24 -2.42
C THR A 69 -0.30 -17.94 -2.03
N SER A 70 -0.64 -18.28 -0.78
CA SER A 70 -1.91 -17.97 -0.14
C SER A 70 -1.86 -16.70 0.70
N THR A 71 -0.67 -16.17 1.00
CA THR A 71 -0.50 -15.02 1.90
C THR A 71 0.31 -13.93 1.21
N TYR A 72 -0.22 -12.71 1.25
CA TYR A 72 0.41 -11.53 0.67
C TYR A 72 0.54 -10.44 1.73
N THR A 73 1.72 -9.80 1.76
CA THR A 73 1.95 -8.59 2.53
C THR A 73 2.07 -7.44 1.54
N LEU A 74 1.13 -6.49 1.61
CA LEU A 74 1.02 -5.38 0.67
C LEU A 74 1.26 -4.08 1.42
N ILE A 75 2.10 -3.21 0.85
CA ILE A 75 2.45 -1.93 1.43
C ILE A 75 1.95 -0.82 0.52
N ASP A 76 1.07 0.03 1.06
CA ASP A 76 0.50 1.19 0.39
C ASP A 76 1.12 2.47 0.97
N VAL A 77 1.89 3.21 0.18
CA VAL A 77 2.58 4.43 0.60
C VAL A 77 1.84 5.64 0.08
N GLY A 78 1.31 6.47 0.98
CA GLY A 78 0.45 7.60 0.60
C GLY A 78 -0.98 7.14 0.35
N SER A 79 -1.52 6.31 1.26
CA SER A 79 -2.79 5.60 1.05
C SER A 79 -3.99 6.50 0.76
N ASN A 80 -3.96 7.77 1.20
CA ASN A 80 -4.94 8.79 0.84
C ASN A 80 -6.40 8.36 1.16
N LYS A 81 -7.19 8.01 0.16
CA LYS A 81 -8.58 7.52 0.30
C LYS A 81 -8.69 6.00 0.38
N ALA A 82 -7.58 5.27 0.24
CA ALA A 82 -7.46 3.82 0.23
C ALA A 82 -8.11 3.12 -0.99
N TYR A 83 -8.14 3.78 -2.15
CA TYR A 83 -8.60 3.15 -3.40
C TYR A 83 -7.72 1.96 -3.80
N ALA A 84 -6.39 2.09 -3.72
CA ALA A 84 -5.47 0.98 -4.01
C ALA A 84 -5.72 -0.24 -3.09
N VAL A 85 -5.97 0.02 -1.81
CA VAL A 85 -6.36 -1.02 -0.85
C VAL A 85 -7.67 -1.69 -1.27
N ALA A 86 -8.68 -0.89 -1.65
CA ALA A 86 -9.95 -1.43 -2.13
C ALA A 86 -9.77 -2.30 -3.39
N THR A 87 -8.92 -1.89 -4.33
CA THR A 87 -8.56 -2.69 -5.50
C THR A 87 -7.97 -4.03 -5.09
N TRP A 88 -7.02 -4.06 -4.15
CA TRP A 88 -6.41 -5.32 -3.69
C TRP A 88 -7.46 -6.27 -3.09
N PHE A 89 -8.36 -5.76 -2.26
CA PHE A 89 -9.43 -6.58 -1.71
C PHE A 89 -10.41 -7.05 -2.79
N ALA A 90 -10.77 -6.19 -3.75
CA ALA A 90 -11.63 -6.57 -4.87
C ALA A 90 -11.01 -7.69 -5.72
N PHE A 91 -9.69 -7.62 -5.95
CA PHE A 91 -8.97 -8.59 -6.76
C PHE A 91 -8.78 -9.94 -6.05
N PHE A 92 -8.31 -9.91 -4.80
CA PHE A 92 -7.94 -11.13 -4.07
C PHE A 92 -9.08 -11.78 -3.28
N LEU A 93 -10.03 -10.97 -2.81
CA LEU A 93 -11.13 -11.36 -1.92
C LEU A 93 -12.46 -10.74 -2.38
N PRO A 94 -12.89 -11.00 -3.64
CA PRO A 94 -14.08 -10.37 -4.23
C PRO A 94 -15.37 -10.63 -3.45
N GLU A 95 -15.44 -11.74 -2.70
CA GLU A 95 -16.57 -12.06 -1.81
C GLU A 95 -16.79 -11.04 -0.70
N LEU A 96 -15.78 -10.21 -0.38
CA LEU A 96 -15.93 -9.12 0.57
C LEU A 96 -16.68 -7.91 -0.02
N ASN A 97 -16.90 -7.86 -1.33
CA ASN A 97 -17.58 -6.74 -1.99
C ASN A 97 -16.98 -5.37 -1.62
N ILE A 98 -15.66 -5.33 -1.37
CA ILE A 98 -14.90 -4.12 -1.15
C ILE A 98 -14.33 -3.73 -2.51
N THR A 99 -14.91 -2.71 -3.13
CA THR A 99 -14.51 -2.18 -4.43
C THR A 99 -14.29 -0.68 -4.33
N GLN A 100 -13.58 -0.09 -5.30
CA GLN A 100 -13.40 1.35 -5.39
C GLN A 100 -14.75 2.09 -5.43
N ALA A 101 -15.69 1.62 -6.25
CA ALA A 101 -17.04 2.20 -6.33
C ALA A 101 -17.83 2.16 -5.00
N ASN A 102 -17.78 1.04 -4.27
CA ASN A 102 -18.45 0.93 -2.97
C ASN A 102 -17.79 1.82 -1.91
N LEU A 103 -16.45 1.92 -1.95
CA LEU A 103 -15.69 2.82 -1.09
C LEU A 103 -16.04 4.27 -1.38
N ASP A 104 -16.12 4.67 -2.65
CA ASP A 104 -16.55 6.02 -3.04
C ASP A 104 -17.95 6.34 -2.52
N THR A 105 -18.90 5.42 -2.70
CA THR A 105 -20.26 5.56 -2.14
C THR A 105 -20.23 5.79 -0.63
N TYR A 106 -19.40 5.03 0.10
CA TYR A 106 -19.20 5.23 1.53
C TYR A 106 -18.61 6.61 1.82
N LEU A 107 -17.54 7.01 1.14
CA LEU A 107 -16.86 8.29 1.34
C LEU A 107 -17.80 9.48 1.11
N GLN A 108 -18.60 9.44 0.05
CA GLN A 108 -19.64 10.45 -0.23
C GLN A 108 -20.65 10.54 0.92
N SER A 109 -21.06 9.39 1.49
CA SER A 109 -22.01 9.36 2.61
C SER A 109 -21.49 10.02 3.89
N THR A 110 -20.17 10.05 4.09
CA THR A 110 -19.56 10.65 5.29
C THR A 110 -19.64 12.18 5.28
N LYS A 111 -19.78 12.81 4.11
CA LYS A 111 -19.71 14.27 3.90
C LYS A 111 -18.42 14.93 4.42
N LYS A 112 -17.37 14.14 4.70
CA LYS A 112 -16.06 14.62 5.15
C LYS A 112 -15.17 15.08 4.00
N LEU A 113 -15.45 14.61 2.79
CA LEU A 113 -14.72 14.94 1.58
C LEU A 113 -15.58 15.81 0.67
N LYS A 114 -14.98 16.84 0.07
CA LYS A 114 -15.61 17.63 -0.99
C LYS A 114 -15.50 16.94 -2.36
N ILE A 115 -14.41 16.19 -2.54
CA ILE A 115 -14.07 15.45 -3.75
C ILE A 115 -13.67 14.06 -3.27
N THR A 116 -14.41 13.05 -3.72
CA THR A 116 -14.17 11.66 -3.35
C THR A 116 -13.41 10.95 -4.46
N CYS A 117 -13.81 11.12 -5.72
CA CYS A 117 -13.05 10.64 -6.87
C CYS A 117 -11.83 11.54 -7.15
N GLY A 118 -10.64 10.94 -7.26
CA GLY A 118 -9.37 11.62 -7.50
C GLY A 118 -9.18 12.13 -8.92
N SER A 119 -8.00 12.71 -9.20
CA SER A 119 -7.64 13.15 -10.57
C SER A 119 -7.46 12.00 -11.55
N CYS A 120 -7.32 10.79 -11.01
CA CYS A 120 -7.14 9.55 -11.74
C CYS A 120 -8.45 8.81 -12.01
N ASP A 121 -9.57 9.35 -11.52
CA ASP A 121 -10.89 8.74 -11.61
C ASP A 121 -10.96 7.30 -11.05
N ASP A 122 -10.07 6.95 -10.11
CA ASP A 122 -9.94 5.60 -9.51
C ASP A 122 -11.26 5.08 -8.90
N CYS A 123 -12.23 5.95 -8.63
CA CYS A 123 -13.53 5.53 -8.11
C CYS A 123 -14.41 4.84 -9.16
N GLU A 124 -14.13 5.06 -10.45
CA GLU A 124 -14.90 4.55 -11.59
C GLU A 124 -14.33 3.26 -12.17
N ASP A 125 -13.17 2.81 -11.70
CA ASP A 125 -12.51 1.62 -12.22
C ASP A 125 -13.27 0.34 -11.90
N GLU A 126 -13.38 -0.50 -12.93
CA GLU A 126 -13.94 -1.85 -12.81
C GLU A 126 -12.88 -2.80 -12.25
N PRO A 127 -13.17 -3.53 -11.15
CA PRO A 127 -12.19 -4.41 -10.54
C PRO A 127 -11.70 -5.50 -11.50
N LEU A 128 -10.37 -5.64 -11.60
CA LEU A 128 -9.79 -6.80 -12.25
C LEU A 128 -10.20 -8.09 -11.53
N THR A 129 -10.45 -9.15 -12.29
CA THR A 129 -10.80 -10.46 -11.72
C THR A 129 -9.59 -11.38 -11.76
N ARG A 130 -9.24 -11.93 -10.60
CA ARG A 130 -8.18 -12.94 -10.47
C ARG A 130 -8.58 -14.25 -11.15
N LYS A 131 -7.74 -14.79 -12.03
CA LYS A 131 -8.05 -16.06 -12.73
C LYS A 131 -7.78 -17.29 -11.87
N ASN A 132 -6.78 -17.23 -11.00
CA ASN A 132 -6.39 -18.36 -10.16
C ASN A 132 -7.01 -18.26 -8.76
N THR A 133 -8.12 -18.96 -8.54
CA THR A 133 -8.85 -19.01 -7.25
C THR A 133 -8.51 -20.24 -6.41
N LYS A 134 -7.46 -20.98 -6.77
CA LYS A 134 -7.14 -22.29 -6.19
C LYS A 134 -6.82 -22.25 -4.69
N TYR A 135 -6.45 -21.08 -4.15
CA TYR A 135 -6.04 -20.92 -2.76
C TYR A 135 -6.89 -19.88 -2.05
N GLN A 136 -7.25 -20.18 -0.80
CA GLN A 136 -7.80 -19.18 0.12
C GLN A 136 -6.71 -18.14 0.39
N VAL A 137 -6.99 -16.88 0.05
CA VAL A 137 -6.03 -15.79 0.19
C VAL A 137 -6.14 -15.14 1.57
N THR A 138 -5.01 -14.72 2.11
CA THR A 138 -4.91 -13.82 3.27
C THR A 138 -4.06 -12.61 2.88
N LEU A 139 -4.60 -11.41 3.08
CA LEU A 139 -3.90 -10.16 2.84
C LEU A 139 -3.51 -9.52 4.17
N ASN A 140 -2.26 -9.09 4.28
CA ASN A 140 -1.80 -8.21 5.35
C ASN A 140 -1.42 -6.87 4.73
N VAL A 141 -2.32 -5.90 4.83
CA VAL A 141 -2.16 -4.59 4.21
C VAL A 141 -1.64 -3.59 5.24
N HIS A 142 -0.56 -2.90 4.89
CA HIS A 142 0.04 -1.82 5.67
C HIS A 142 -0.05 -0.52 4.87
N ALA A 143 -0.94 0.36 5.31
CA ALA A 143 -1.24 1.63 4.67
C ALA A 143 -0.58 2.79 5.44
N PHE A 144 0.26 3.56 4.77
CA PHE A 144 0.97 4.70 5.33
C PHE A 144 0.34 6.00 4.83
N GLU A 145 -0.05 6.86 5.77
CA GLU A 145 -0.61 8.18 5.48
C GLU A 145 -0.12 9.17 6.54
N PRO A 146 0.73 10.15 6.17
CA PRO A 146 1.25 11.11 7.14
C PRO A 146 0.25 12.17 7.57
N GLN A 147 -0.79 12.49 6.78
CA GLN A 147 -1.70 13.59 7.11
C GLN A 147 -2.71 13.14 8.20
N PRO A 148 -2.73 13.79 9.38
CA PRO A 148 -3.54 13.34 10.52
C PRO A 148 -5.07 13.25 10.28
N ASP A 149 -5.67 14.23 9.62
CA ASP A 149 -7.08 14.24 9.27
C ASP A 149 -7.44 13.17 8.22
N THR A 150 -6.52 12.86 7.29
CA THR A 150 -6.65 11.72 6.37
C THR A 150 -6.54 10.39 7.12
N VAL A 151 -5.67 10.27 8.13
CA VAL A 151 -5.62 9.07 9.00
C VAL A 151 -6.97 8.85 9.69
N VAL A 152 -7.61 9.91 10.20
CA VAL A 152 -8.96 9.81 10.81
C VAL A 152 -10.02 9.36 9.79
N LEU A 153 -9.91 9.78 8.54
CA LEU A 153 -10.76 9.29 7.46
C LEU A 153 -10.52 7.79 7.23
N LEU A 154 -9.25 7.39 7.09
CA LEU A 154 -8.84 6.00 6.85
C LEU A 154 -9.27 5.07 7.99
N ASP A 155 -9.24 5.52 9.25
CA ASP A 155 -9.79 4.76 10.38
C ASP A 155 -11.30 4.49 10.22
N GLY A 156 -12.03 5.43 9.62
CA GLY A 156 -13.42 5.23 9.22
C GLY A 156 -13.56 4.18 8.12
N VAL A 157 -12.72 4.27 7.08
CA VAL A 157 -12.67 3.29 5.98
C VAL A 157 -12.37 1.89 6.50
N LYS A 158 -11.35 1.73 7.36
CA LYS A 158 -11.01 0.45 7.98
C LYS A 158 -12.18 -0.17 8.75
N LYS A 159 -12.92 0.63 9.52
CA LYS A 159 -14.12 0.18 10.23
C LYS A 159 -15.23 -0.22 9.27
N TRP A 160 -15.44 0.54 8.19
CA TRP A 160 -16.44 0.22 7.17
C TRP A 160 -16.12 -1.08 6.42
N MET A 161 -14.86 -1.27 6.01
CA MET A 161 -14.41 -2.48 5.33
C MET A 161 -14.60 -3.73 6.22
N ASN A 162 -14.39 -3.56 7.53
CA ASN A 162 -14.53 -4.58 8.57
C ASN A 162 -13.86 -5.92 8.21
N ILE A 163 -12.62 -5.85 7.72
CA ILE A 163 -11.93 -7.00 7.11
C ILE A 163 -11.69 -8.14 8.11
N SER A 164 -11.31 -7.79 9.35
CA SER A 164 -10.90 -8.76 10.36
C SER A 164 -12.05 -9.59 10.92
N ASP A 165 -13.28 -9.08 10.88
CA ASP A 165 -14.48 -9.86 11.26
C ASP A 165 -14.93 -10.79 10.12
N ARG A 166 -14.55 -10.46 8.88
CA ARG A 166 -15.05 -11.12 7.66
C ARG A 166 -14.05 -12.10 7.05
N SER A 167 -12.78 -12.01 7.45
CA SER A 167 -11.68 -12.80 6.87
C SER A 167 -10.50 -12.90 7.85
N LYS A 168 -9.48 -13.69 7.49
CA LYS A 168 -8.20 -13.73 8.21
C LYS A 168 -7.26 -12.57 7.84
N SER A 169 -7.67 -11.71 6.91
CA SER A 169 -6.88 -10.59 6.41
C SER A 169 -6.87 -9.43 7.39
N THR A 170 -5.92 -8.52 7.22
CA THR A 170 -5.76 -7.33 8.06
C THR A 170 -5.51 -6.09 7.21
N LEU A 171 -5.98 -4.95 7.71
CA LEU A 171 -5.64 -3.62 7.22
C LEU A 171 -5.12 -2.81 8.42
N ASN A 172 -3.87 -2.40 8.35
CA ASN A 172 -3.20 -1.58 9.35
C ASN A 172 -2.92 -0.20 8.75
N ILE A 173 -3.26 0.85 9.49
CA ILE A 173 -3.07 2.24 9.07
C ILE A 173 -2.01 2.85 9.98
N TYR A 174 -1.05 3.53 9.37
CA TYR A 174 0.09 4.13 10.04
C TYR A 174 0.12 5.62 9.72
N GLY A 175 0.04 6.44 10.77
CA GLY A 175 0.11 7.90 10.70
C GLY A 175 1.53 8.43 10.50
N MET A 176 2.25 7.91 9.50
CA MET A 176 3.65 8.20 9.24
C MET A 176 3.93 8.20 7.75
N ALA A 177 4.95 8.95 7.32
CA ALA A 177 5.44 8.93 5.96
C ALA A 177 6.54 7.87 5.79
N VAL A 178 6.67 7.34 4.58
CA VAL A 178 7.80 6.48 4.22
C VAL A 178 8.90 7.32 3.59
N SER A 179 10.13 7.19 4.08
CA SER A 179 11.29 7.93 3.60
C SER A 179 12.56 7.06 3.49
N ASN A 180 13.68 7.63 3.05
CA ASN A 180 15.00 6.99 3.08
C ASN A 180 15.75 7.20 4.41
N TYR A 181 15.12 7.85 5.38
CA TYR A 181 15.63 8.02 6.72
C TYR A 181 14.48 7.91 7.73
N ASP A 182 14.84 7.59 8.98
CA ASP A 182 13.91 7.62 10.10
C ASP A 182 13.99 8.96 10.83
N GLY A 183 12.89 9.38 11.45
CA GLY A 183 12.85 10.60 12.27
C GLY A 183 11.56 11.36 12.08
N LYS A 184 11.67 12.68 11.96
CA LYS A 184 10.53 13.58 11.80
C LYS A 184 10.74 14.57 10.69
N VAL A 185 9.67 14.93 10.00
CA VAL A 185 9.69 15.89 8.90
C VAL A 185 8.45 16.79 8.96
N LEU A 186 8.54 17.97 8.38
CA LEU A 186 7.39 18.83 8.21
C LEU A 186 6.59 18.42 6.96
N PHE A 187 5.31 18.19 7.16
CA PHE A 187 4.34 17.86 6.12
C PHE A 187 3.33 19.00 5.99
N LYS A 188 2.90 19.29 4.76
CA LYS A 188 1.92 20.36 4.51
C LYS A 188 0.55 19.94 5.04
N LYS A 189 -0.09 20.79 5.85
CA LYS A 189 -1.49 20.62 6.24
C LYS A 189 -2.37 20.70 5.01
N CYS A 190 -3.32 19.77 4.95
CA CYS A 190 -4.19 19.59 3.83
C CYS A 190 -5.59 19.19 4.28
N ASN A 191 -6.57 19.42 3.41
CA ASN A 191 -7.86 18.78 3.57
C ASN A 191 -7.71 17.24 3.44
N PRO A 192 -8.51 16.46 4.19
CA PRO A 192 -8.51 15.00 4.07
C PRO A 192 -8.68 14.55 2.63
N GLY A 193 -7.97 13.48 2.25
CA GLY A 193 -8.07 12.87 0.91
C GLY A 193 -7.63 13.78 -0.24
N ASN A 194 -6.88 14.85 0.02
CA ASN A 194 -6.32 15.68 -1.03
C ASN A 194 -5.02 15.04 -1.58
N GLU A 195 -5.01 14.72 -2.87
CA GLU A 195 -3.88 14.06 -3.56
C GLU A 195 -2.68 14.99 -3.79
N VAL A 196 -2.84 16.30 -3.72
CA VAL A 196 -1.75 17.26 -3.97
C VAL A 196 -0.88 17.51 -2.72
N CYS A 197 -1.03 16.67 -1.70
CA CYS A 197 -0.39 16.81 -0.41
C CYS A 197 0.92 16.05 -0.40
N SER A 198 2.00 16.76 -0.10
CA SER A 198 3.35 16.23 -0.19
C SER A 198 4.22 16.75 0.95
N LEU A 199 5.35 16.06 1.12
CA LEU A 199 6.46 16.52 1.95
C LEU A 199 6.97 17.85 1.37
N ASP A 200 6.71 18.96 2.06
CA ASP A 200 7.08 20.27 1.55
C ASP A 200 8.57 20.54 1.78
N VAL A 201 9.33 20.54 0.68
CA VAL A 201 10.77 20.81 0.70
C VAL A 201 11.07 22.32 0.66
N SER A 202 10.10 23.19 0.32
CA SER A 202 10.32 24.64 0.27
C SER A 202 9.05 25.48 0.08
N HIS A 203 8.90 26.50 0.94
CA HIS A 203 8.09 27.73 0.77
C HIS A 203 6.68 27.84 1.38
N THR A 204 6.10 26.86 2.09
CA THR A 204 4.88 27.14 2.90
C THR A 204 5.19 27.69 4.30
N SER A 205 4.28 28.52 4.83
CA SER A 205 4.39 29.09 6.17
C SER A 205 4.34 27.99 7.24
N ILE A 206 5.00 28.20 8.38
CA ILE A 206 5.08 27.19 9.46
C ILE A 206 3.70 26.81 9.98
N ASP A 207 2.75 27.73 9.99
CA ASP A 207 1.38 27.50 10.49
C ASP A 207 0.59 26.49 9.62
N GLU A 208 1.00 26.33 8.37
CA GLU A 208 0.46 25.37 7.40
C GLU A 208 1.20 24.02 7.43
N LYS A 209 2.03 23.76 8.45
CA LYS A 209 2.79 22.51 8.57
C LYS A 209 2.39 21.71 9.81
N VAL A 210 2.48 20.39 9.68
CA VAL A 210 2.45 19.44 10.80
C VAL A 210 3.75 18.67 10.81
N GLU A 211 4.26 18.39 11.98
CA GLU A 211 5.37 17.44 12.13
C GLU A 211 4.80 16.02 12.05
N VAL A 212 5.39 15.18 11.21
CA VAL A 212 5.00 13.79 11.02
C VAL A 212 6.22 12.89 11.17
N ASP A 213 6.01 11.69 11.69
CA ASP A 213 7.06 10.69 11.76
C ASP A 213 7.36 10.15 10.36
N VAL A 214 8.63 9.86 10.10
CA VAL A 214 9.10 9.16 8.90
C VAL A 214 9.83 7.89 9.28
N VAL A 215 9.63 6.84 8.47
CA VAL A 215 10.27 5.54 8.64
C VAL A 215 10.77 5.02 7.31
N THR A 216 11.88 4.29 7.33
CA THR A 216 12.32 3.46 6.21
C THR A 216 11.56 2.15 6.17
N LEU A 217 11.28 1.62 4.98
CA LEU A 217 10.57 0.34 4.87
C LEU A 217 11.38 -0.84 5.40
N ASP A 218 12.71 -0.78 5.35
CA ASP A 218 13.57 -1.79 5.95
C ASP A 218 13.40 -1.81 7.48
N HIS A 219 13.44 -0.64 8.13
CA HIS A 219 13.22 -0.55 9.58
C HIS A 219 11.80 -0.98 9.96
N PHE A 220 10.79 -0.55 9.23
CA PHE A 220 9.41 -0.99 9.45
C PHE A 220 9.26 -2.52 9.33
N ALA A 221 9.87 -3.12 8.30
CA ALA A 221 9.80 -4.57 8.10
C ALA A 221 10.46 -5.35 9.25
N ASP A 222 11.57 -4.82 9.79
CA ASP A 222 12.27 -5.40 10.94
C ASP A 222 11.43 -5.26 12.24
N GLU A 223 10.87 -4.07 12.50
CA GLU A 223 10.09 -3.79 13.71
C GLU A 223 8.82 -4.65 13.79
N TYR A 224 8.11 -4.78 12.67
CA TYR A 224 6.84 -5.51 12.60
C TYR A 224 7.02 -6.99 12.24
N ASN A 225 8.25 -7.49 12.17
CA ASN A 225 8.59 -8.86 11.79
C ASN A 225 7.79 -9.32 10.56
N LEU A 226 7.86 -8.56 9.45
CA LEU A 226 7.15 -8.89 8.21
C LEU A 226 7.79 -10.09 7.45
N SER A 227 8.42 -10.99 8.19
CA SER A 227 9.32 -12.05 7.75
C SER A 227 8.78 -13.46 7.96
#